data_AF-A0A968YEH6-F1
#
_entry.id   AF-A0A968YEH6-F1
#
_cell.length_a   1.000
_cell.length_b   1.000
_cell.length_c   1.000
_cell.angle_alpha   90.00
_cell.angle_beta   90.00
_cell.angle_gamma   90.00
#
_symmetry.space_group_name_H-M   'P 1'
#
loop_
_entity.id
_entity.type
_entity.pdbx_description
1 polymer ?
#
loop_
_entity_poly.entity_id
_entity_poly.type
_entity_poly.pdbx_seq_one_letter_code
_entity_poly.pdbx_strand_id
1 'polypeptide(L)'
;MTSPKAIKLELFLRSDNPDILTGLDQWVRLGLISETQVMRLAREMTCPLPVQVAIAIDAAEVLRKRSTPVNDFANAPDLTEQPAIRPLAPLPLTRPTHFLDAFMAELSVLWLLLLGLFLVVVSSAVLAFSQWENFSPVGQYGILLAYTLAFGLAGYLCSNKPKLQLTAQMLNLTTLLLIPVNFWMIDGFQLWRSPLGIIVALVAGLGLSVLNGYLLRESDRLTRLNGLLLPWLHLGWGLPSVAFGMSYLGTVGTATLQASKAQTNQPIQRPVAIALIFSTLLLMVRALGKGIAIGQFGLALAISGGILCWLSRREIRSFWQVGGGSLILLGWLVSLLPSAGFIIRGIDPLWQVMAVSAIALGLLGDRLKRFGETGALIGFWTVGLQTYAVSRVLFPPGMRRSIISQVAAWADLQSGAWELTGLGFFGYILITLLGAAYLRRKQLVSLANLTEVLALGLGAVLAVLSLVNPLVRAIYLTLSAVVLGIVLWQRDRSLVPGLIIR
;
A
#
# COMPACT_ATOMS: atom_id res chain seq x y z
N MET A 1 16.24 33.38 -21.79
CA MET A 1 15.91 33.53 -20.36
C MET A 1 14.52 34.14 -20.27
N THR A 2 13.55 33.44 -19.67
CA THR A 2 12.16 33.91 -19.55
C THR A 2 11.87 34.35 -18.13
N SER A 3 11.39 35.58 -17.96
CA SER A 3 11.01 36.13 -16.65
C SER A 3 9.89 35.32 -16.01
N PRO A 4 9.96 34.98 -14.70
CA PRO A 4 8.88 34.26 -14.02
C PRO A 4 7.64 35.14 -13.90
N LYS A 5 6.49 34.66 -14.40
CA LYS A 5 5.20 35.34 -14.22
C LYS A 5 4.80 35.31 -12.74
N ALA A 6 4.85 36.47 -12.08
CA ALA A 6 4.28 36.63 -10.75
C ALA A 6 2.74 36.58 -10.82
N ILE A 7 2.12 35.80 -9.92
CA ILE A 7 0.66 35.71 -9.76
C ILE A 7 0.32 36.43 -8.45
N LYS A 8 -0.54 37.45 -8.51
CA LYS A 8 -1.03 38.17 -7.33
C LYS A 8 -2.30 37.48 -6.82
N LEU A 9 -2.24 36.85 -5.64
CA LEU A 9 -3.43 36.47 -4.89
C LEU A 9 -3.77 37.57 -3.88
N GLU A 10 -5.03 38.00 -3.86
CA GLU A 10 -5.58 38.83 -2.80
C GLU A 10 -6.54 37.96 -1.98
N LEU A 11 -6.31 37.91 -0.67
CA LEU A 11 -7.00 37.00 0.25
C LEU A 11 -7.50 37.79 1.46
N PHE A 12 -8.82 37.75 1.67
CA PHE A 12 -9.46 38.36 2.83
C PHE A 12 -9.46 37.35 3.99
N LEU A 13 -8.50 37.50 4.90
CA LEU A 13 -8.36 36.68 6.10
C LEU A 13 -9.02 37.36 7.29
N ARG A 14 -9.78 36.59 8.09
CA ARG A 14 -10.39 37.05 9.34
C ARG A 14 -9.37 36.90 10.46
N SER A 15 -9.01 38.00 11.13
CA SER A 15 -7.90 38.08 12.11
C SER A 15 -7.96 37.06 13.25
N ASP A 16 -9.14 36.54 13.53
CA ASP A 16 -9.47 35.88 14.81
C ASP A 16 -9.30 34.35 14.75
N ASN A 17 -8.89 33.80 13.60
CA ASN A 17 -8.72 32.35 13.41
C ASN A 17 -7.31 31.88 13.86
N PRO A 18 -7.21 30.99 14.88
CA PRO A 18 -5.92 30.54 15.40
C PRO A 18 -5.09 29.74 14.38
N ASP A 19 -5.74 29.09 13.41
CA ASP A 19 -5.08 28.26 12.40
C ASP A 19 -4.34 29.06 11.32
N ILE A 20 -4.47 30.39 11.26
CA ILE A 20 -3.80 31.24 10.27
C ILE A 20 -2.27 31.13 10.39
N LEU A 21 -1.74 31.08 11.62
CA LEU A 21 -0.30 30.91 11.87
C LEU A 21 0.21 29.57 11.33
N THR A 22 -0.57 28.50 11.53
CA THR A 22 -0.28 27.16 11.00
C THR A 22 -0.31 27.13 9.46
N GLY A 23 -1.24 27.86 8.84
CA GLY A 23 -1.31 28.00 7.38
C GLY A 23 -0.12 28.78 6.79
N LEU A 24 0.29 29.88 7.44
CA LEU A 24 1.43 30.68 7.02
C LEU A 24 2.76 29.89 7.10
N ASP A 25 3.01 29.11 8.16
CA ASP A 25 4.20 28.27 8.27
C ASP A 25 4.27 27.23 7.12
N GLN A 26 3.13 26.64 6.74
CA GLN A 26 3.07 25.75 5.58
C GLN A 26 3.43 26.46 4.26
N TRP A 27 3.04 27.73 4.10
CA TRP A 27 3.32 28.50 2.87
C TRP A 27 4.78 28.95 2.79
N VAL A 28 5.42 29.24 3.94
CA VAL A 28 6.89 29.45 4.03
C VAL A 28 7.62 28.17 3.65
N ARG A 29 7.23 27.01 4.21
CA ARG A 29 7.86 25.70 3.89
C ARG A 29 7.73 25.31 2.42
N LEU A 30 6.66 25.74 1.75
CA LEU A 30 6.47 25.53 0.30
C LEU A 30 7.23 26.55 -0.57
N GLY A 31 7.94 27.51 0.03
CA GLY A 31 8.69 28.55 -0.69
C GLY A 31 7.81 29.57 -1.42
N LEU A 32 6.50 29.63 -1.09
CA LEU A 32 5.52 30.48 -1.76
C LEU A 32 5.52 31.92 -1.21
N ILE A 33 5.93 32.09 0.04
CA ILE A 33 6.10 33.38 0.70
C ILE A 33 7.45 33.43 1.42
N SER A 34 8.05 34.62 1.46
CA SER A 34 9.31 34.87 2.14
C SER A 34 9.10 35.26 3.61
N GLU A 35 10.08 34.97 4.46
CA GLU A 35 10.08 35.32 5.89
C GLU A 35 9.86 36.83 6.11
N THR A 36 10.39 37.68 5.21
CA THR A 36 10.19 39.14 5.24
C THR A 36 8.75 39.58 4.93
N GLN A 37 7.99 38.79 4.15
CA GLN A 37 6.55 39.02 3.93
C GLN A 37 5.74 38.61 5.17
N VAL A 38 6.10 37.50 5.82
CA VAL A 38 5.46 37.05 7.07
C VAL A 38 5.68 38.07 8.20
N MET A 39 6.91 38.59 8.36
CA MET A 39 7.19 39.64 9.35
C MET A 39 6.39 40.93 9.11
N ARG A 40 6.09 41.28 7.86
CA ARG A 40 5.26 42.45 7.53
C ARG A 40 3.80 42.21 7.93
N LEU A 41 3.24 41.06 7.55
CA LEU A 41 1.86 40.68 7.88
C LEU A 41 1.65 40.57 9.40
N ALA A 42 2.60 39.97 10.13
CA ALA A 42 2.55 39.88 11.59
C ALA A 42 2.52 41.26 12.27
N ARG A 43 3.25 42.24 11.72
CA ARG A 43 3.28 43.62 12.22
C ARG A 43 1.94 44.35 11.98
N GLU A 44 1.24 44.04 10.89
CA GLU A 44 -0.11 44.55 10.62
C GLU A 44 -1.19 43.91 11.51
N MET A 45 -0.97 42.68 11.99
CA MET A 45 -1.90 41.95 12.88
C MET A 45 -1.65 42.18 14.38
N THR A 46 -0.76 43.12 14.77
CA THR A 46 -0.44 43.37 16.19
C THR A 46 -1.27 44.54 16.75
N CYS A 47 -2.25 44.26 17.62
CA CYS A 47 -2.92 45.30 18.41
C CYS A 47 -2.08 45.72 19.64
N PRO A 48 -2.10 47.01 20.06
CA PRO A 48 -1.51 47.40 21.33
C PRO A 48 -2.25 46.74 22.51
N LEU A 49 -1.50 46.20 23.45
CA LEU A 49 -2.04 45.51 24.63
C LEU A 49 -2.83 46.51 25.51
N PRO A 50 -4.07 46.20 25.93
CA PRO A 50 -4.82 47.10 26.80
C PRO A 50 -4.14 47.20 28.17
N VAL A 51 -3.88 48.43 28.60
CA VAL A 51 -3.32 48.73 29.93
C VAL A 51 -4.28 48.20 31.00
N GLN A 52 -3.82 47.25 31.81
CA GLN A 52 -4.59 46.78 32.96
C GLN A 52 -4.65 47.88 34.01
N VAL A 53 -5.86 48.39 34.26
CA VAL A 53 -6.13 49.28 35.39
C VAL A 53 -5.94 48.47 36.68
N ALA A 54 -4.93 48.83 37.46
CA ALA A 54 -4.68 48.19 38.75
C ALA A 54 -5.80 48.56 39.74
N ILE A 55 -6.74 47.64 39.95
CA ILE A 55 -7.66 47.72 41.08
C ILE A 55 -6.86 47.28 42.32
N ALA A 56 -6.40 48.26 43.10
CA ALA A 56 -5.80 48.01 44.39
C ALA A 56 -6.87 47.48 45.36
N ILE A 57 -6.76 46.19 45.73
CA ILE A 57 -7.48 45.61 46.87
C ILE A 57 -6.43 45.02 47.82
N ASP A 58 -6.56 45.36 49.09
CA ASP A 58 -5.56 45.18 50.13
C ASP A 58 -4.97 43.76 50.25
N ALA A 59 -3.68 43.64 49.91
CA ALA A 59 -2.84 42.52 50.33
C ALA A 59 -2.47 42.59 51.84
N ALA A 60 -2.94 43.60 52.56
CA ALA A 60 -2.63 43.84 53.98
C ALA A 60 -3.48 43.00 54.96
N GLU A 61 -4.63 42.44 54.55
CA GLU A 61 -5.57 41.80 55.48
C GLU A 61 -5.32 40.28 55.66
N VAL A 62 -4.74 39.59 54.68
CA VAL A 62 -4.50 38.12 54.75
C VAL A 62 -3.30 37.75 55.63
N LEU A 63 -2.32 38.65 55.80
CA LEU A 63 -1.14 38.42 56.65
C LEU A 63 -1.38 38.73 58.14
N ARG A 64 -2.55 39.24 58.53
CA ARG A 64 -2.81 39.75 59.88
C ARG A 64 -3.33 38.70 60.89
N LYS A 65 -3.29 37.41 60.58
CA LYS A 65 -3.85 36.36 61.45
C LYS A 65 -3.02 35.08 61.60
N ARG A 66 -1.72 35.21 61.89
CA ARG A 66 -1.01 34.19 62.69
C ARG A 66 0.05 34.82 63.59
N SER A 67 0.04 34.41 64.86
CA SER A 67 0.76 35.08 65.95
C SER A 67 2.26 34.78 65.99
N THR A 68 3.04 35.84 66.23
CA THR A 68 4.17 36.02 67.18
C THR A 68 4.58 34.83 68.08
N PRO A 69 5.85 34.75 68.58
CA PRO A 69 6.59 35.93 69.07
C PRO A 69 8.15 35.97 68.98
N VAL A 70 8.69 37.16 69.32
CA VAL A 70 10.05 37.45 69.87
C VAL A 70 11.24 37.14 68.94
N ASN A 71 12.20 38.04 68.60
CA ASN A 71 12.47 39.49 68.84
C ASN A 71 13.46 39.94 67.70
N ASP A 72 13.99 41.17 67.52
CA ASP A 72 14.01 42.40 68.33
C ASP A 72 14.28 43.69 67.50
N PHE A 73 14.32 44.85 68.19
CA PHE A 73 15.00 46.14 67.94
C PHE A 73 15.23 46.76 66.52
N ALA A 74 14.83 48.05 66.45
CA ALA A 74 15.52 49.21 65.85
C ALA A 74 15.22 49.71 64.41
N ASN A 75 14.32 50.71 64.37
CA ASN A 75 14.52 52.08 63.81
C ASN A 75 14.94 52.31 62.33
N ALA A 76 13.93 52.61 61.48
CA ALA A 76 13.66 53.89 60.78
C ALA A 76 14.75 55.00 60.63
N PRO A 77 14.60 55.98 59.69
CA PRO A 77 14.11 55.91 58.30
C PRO A 77 14.90 56.86 57.32
N ASP A 78 14.27 57.22 56.19
CA ASP A 78 14.48 58.37 55.28
C ASP A 78 15.49 58.35 54.10
N LEU A 79 14.90 58.17 52.91
CA LEU A 79 14.88 59.10 51.75
C LEU A 79 16.08 60.04 51.49
N THR A 80 16.76 59.85 50.34
CA THR A 80 17.17 60.97 49.45
C THR A 80 17.44 60.51 48.01
N GLU A 81 17.65 61.47 47.11
CA GLU A 81 17.41 61.38 45.66
C GLU A 81 18.62 60.97 44.77
N GLN A 82 18.30 60.32 43.64
CA GLN A 82 18.94 60.49 42.31
C GLN A 82 20.42 60.01 42.12
N PRO A 83 21.00 60.06 40.89
CA PRO A 83 21.31 58.82 40.17
C PRO A 83 22.81 58.51 40.04
N ALA A 84 23.19 57.23 40.18
CA ALA A 84 24.56 56.76 39.94
C ALA A 84 24.60 55.72 38.80
N ILE A 85 25.34 56.04 37.73
CA ILE A 85 25.64 55.11 36.63
C ILE A 85 26.83 54.21 37.01
N ARG A 86 26.64 52.89 37.06
CA ARG A 86 27.62 51.79 36.84
C ARG A 86 27.03 50.44 37.29
N PRO A 87 27.54 49.29 36.81
CA PRO A 87 28.11 48.98 35.51
C PRO A 87 27.27 47.91 34.78
N LEU A 88 27.70 47.52 33.57
CA LEU A 88 27.00 46.53 32.74
C LEU A 88 26.98 45.13 33.38
N ALA A 89 25.85 44.72 33.96
CA ALA A 89 25.59 43.32 34.30
C ALA A 89 25.27 42.54 33.00
N PRO A 90 25.86 41.34 32.77
CA PRO A 90 25.61 40.59 31.55
C PRO A 90 24.16 40.12 31.49
N LEU A 91 23.55 40.19 30.30
CA LEU A 91 22.20 39.66 30.06
C LEU A 91 22.12 38.20 30.54
N PRO A 92 21.16 37.83 31.42
CA PRO A 92 20.75 36.46 31.53
C PRO A 92 20.08 36.06 30.20
N LEU A 93 20.84 35.35 29.35
CA LEU A 93 20.29 34.63 28.21
C LEU A 93 19.28 33.61 28.73
N THR A 94 17.99 33.96 28.70
CA THR A 94 16.86 33.08 28.99
C THR A 94 16.78 31.99 27.93
N ARG A 95 17.64 30.97 28.07
CA ARG A 95 17.48 29.71 27.35
C ARG A 95 16.23 29.00 27.87
N PRO A 96 15.40 28.39 27.00
CA PRO A 96 14.24 27.62 27.41
C PRO A 96 14.64 26.21 27.92
N THR A 97 15.55 26.12 28.89
CA THR A 97 16.04 24.82 29.40
C THR A 97 15.02 24.14 30.31
N HIS A 98 14.31 24.87 31.18
CA HIS A 98 13.38 24.24 32.14
C HIS A 98 12.29 23.36 31.52
N PHE A 99 11.80 23.68 30.31
CA PHE A 99 10.86 22.81 29.59
C PHE A 99 11.54 21.58 28.99
N LEU A 100 12.78 21.71 28.49
CA LEU A 100 13.57 20.59 27.99
C LEU A 100 14.03 19.66 29.12
N ASP A 101 14.34 20.19 30.30
CA ASP A 101 14.76 19.41 31.47
C ASP A 101 13.58 18.65 32.09
N ALA A 102 12.41 19.29 32.23
CA ALA A 102 11.18 18.61 32.66
C ALA A 102 10.72 17.56 31.64
N PHE A 103 10.79 17.88 30.34
CA PHE A 103 10.46 16.94 29.27
C PHE A 103 11.45 15.78 29.22
N MET A 104 12.77 16.01 29.34
CA MET A 104 13.78 14.95 29.45
C MET A 104 13.60 14.11 30.70
N ALA A 105 13.23 14.69 31.83
CA ALA A 105 12.95 13.95 33.06
C ALA A 105 11.74 13.01 32.88
N GLU A 106 10.59 13.51 32.43
CA GLU A 106 9.41 12.67 32.14
C GLU A 106 9.68 11.63 31.04
N LEU A 107 10.36 12.03 29.96
CA LEU A 107 10.72 11.17 28.84
C LEU A 107 11.68 10.07 29.30
N SER A 108 12.69 10.38 30.12
CA SER A 108 13.64 9.38 30.64
C SER A 108 12.98 8.37 31.59
N VAL A 109 12.06 8.80 32.46
CA VAL A 109 11.34 7.88 33.37
C VAL A 109 10.40 6.97 32.58
N LEU A 110 9.66 7.50 31.61
CA LEU A 110 8.82 6.70 30.72
C LEU A 110 9.65 5.75 29.83
N TRP A 111 10.80 6.19 29.32
CA TRP A 111 11.69 5.32 28.54
C TRP A 111 12.44 4.29 29.39
N LEU A 112 12.82 4.58 30.64
CA LEU A 112 13.39 3.60 31.56
C LEU A 112 12.36 2.55 31.97
N LEU A 113 11.11 2.96 32.21
CA LEU A 113 10.02 2.02 32.50
C LEU A 113 9.62 1.21 31.27
N LEU A 114 9.62 1.82 30.07
CA LEU A 114 9.42 1.12 28.80
C LEU A 114 10.57 0.17 28.49
N LEU A 115 11.82 0.56 28.76
CA LEU A 115 13.02 -0.26 28.57
C LEU A 115 13.05 -1.43 29.56
N GLY A 116 12.69 -1.20 30.82
CA GLY A 116 12.52 -2.25 31.83
C GLY A 116 11.43 -3.25 31.43
N LEU A 117 10.26 -2.76 31.02
CA LEU A 117 9.18 -3.61 30.50
C LEU A 117 9.60 -4.36 29.24
N PHE A 118 10.29 -3.69 28.30
CA PHE A 118 10.81 -4.30 27.07
C PHE A 118 11.84 -5.38 27.40
N LEU A 119 12.78 -5.13 28.30
CA LEU A 119 13.77 -6.11 28.76
C LEU A 119 13.09 -7.31 29.42
N VAL A 120 12.07 -7.12 30.25
CA VAL A 120 11.27 -8.20 30.85
C VAL A 120 10.49 -8.99 29.79
N VAL A 121 9.85 -8.31 28.84
CA VAL A 121 9.07 -8.97 27.77
C VAL A 121 9.97 -9.72 26.79
N VAL A 122 11.12 -9.16 26.41
CA VAL A 122 12.11 -9.81 25.55
C VAL A 122 12.81 -10.95 26.28
N SER A 123 13.19 -10.77 27.56
CA SER A 123 13.74 -11.85 28.39
C SER A 123 12.73 -13.00 28.56
N SER A 124 11.45 -12.69 28.78
CA SER A 124 10.37 -13.68 28.82
C SER A 124 10.20 -14.40 27.48
N ALA A 125 10.25 -13.68 26.35
CA ALA A 125 10.17 -14.28 25.01
C ALA A 125 11.39 -15.18 24.70
N VAL A 126 12.60 -14.76 25.08
CA VAL A 126 13.83 -15.56 24.95
C VAL A 126 13.78 -16.80 25.86
N LEU A 127 13.28 -16.66 27.09
CA LEU A 127 13.10 -17.79 28.01
C LEU A 127 12.07 -18.79 27.45
N ALA A 128 10.93 -18.31 26.97
CA ALA A 128 9.88 -19.11 26.34
C ALA A 128 10.39 -19.82 25.07
N PHE A 129 11.26 -19.18 24.28
CA PHE A 129 11.91 -19.80 23.14
C PHE A 129 12.92 -20.88 23.57
N SER A 130 13.75 -20.61 24.59
CA SER A 130 14.73 -21.57 25.13
C SER A 130 14.09 -22.82 25.77
N GLN A 131 12.83 -22.70 26.20
CA GLN A 131 12.05 -23.79 26.79
C GLN A 131 10.96 -24.32 25.83
N TRP A 132 10.96 -23.89 24.56
CA TRP A 132 9.84 -24.14 23.64
C TRP A 132 9.56 -25.63 23.44
N GLU A 133 10.60 -26.44 23.27
CA GLU A 133 10.50 -27.90 23.10
C GLU A 133 10.06 -28.63 24.38
N ASN A 134 10.26 -28.03 25.55
CA ASN A 134 9.88 -28.60 26.85
C ASN A 134 8.40 -28.36 27.20
N PHE A 135 7.71 -27.45 26.49
CA PHE A 135 6.29 -27.21 26.68
C PHE A 135 5.43 -28.22 25.90
N SER A 136 4.33 -28.66 26.52
CA SER A 136 3.30 -29.42 25.82
C SER A 136 2.67 -28.59 24.69
N PRO A 137 2.04 -29.21 23.67
CA PRO A 137 1.36 -28.47 22.59
C PRO A 137 0.29 -27.49 23.09
N VAL A 138 -0.35 -27.80 24.23
CA VAL A 138 -1.30 -26.91 24.90
C VAL A 138 -0.59 -25.69 25.52
N GLY A 139 0.60 -25.89 26.11
CA GLY A 139 1.43 -24.81 26.65
C GLY A 139 1.99 -23.88 25.57
N GLN A 140 2.54 -24.45 24.49
CA GLN A 140 3.03 -23.70 23.32
C GLN A 140 1.92 -22.81 22.72
N TYR A 141 0.71 -23.36 22.55
CA TYR A 141 -0.44 -22.58 22.12
C TYR A 141 -0.88 -21.52 23.15
N GLY A 142 -0.87 -21.87 24.44
CA GLY A 142 -1.21 -20.95 25.53
C GLY A 142 -0.34 -19.70 25.55
N ILE A 143 0.96 -19.83 25.26
CA ILE A 143 1.89 -18.69 25.12
C ILE A 143 1.45 -17.78 23.97
N LEU A 144 1.21 -18.33 22.77
CA LEU A 144 0.75 -17.56 21.60
C LEU A 144 -0.57 -16.83 21.86
N LEU A 145 -1.52 -17.51 22.49
CA LEU A 145 -2.82 -16.95 22.87
C LEU A 145 -2.65 -15.80 23.88
N ALA A 146 -1.80 -15.99 24.90
CA ALA A 146 -1.53 -14.96 25.91
C ALA A 146 -0.93 -13.69 25.30
N TYR A 147 0.05 -13.80 24.40
CA TYR A 147 0.59 -12.64 23.67
C TYR A 147 -0.49 -11.95 22.81
N THR A 148 -1.32 -12.72 22.12
CA THR A 148 -2.39 -12.19 21.25
C THR A 148 -3.44 -11.42 22.06
N LEU A 149 -3.85 -11.95 23.22
CA LEU A 149 -4.75 -11.27 24.15
C LEU A 149 -4.10 -10.05 24.81
N ALA A 150 -2.82 -10.12 25.17
CA ALA A 150 -2.07 -9.00 25.73
C ALA A 150 -1.96 -7.82 24.75
N PHE A 151 -1.66 -8.08 23.47
CA PHE A 151 -1.66 -7.04 22.43
C PHE A 151 -3.06 -6.45 22.19
N GLY A 152 -4.11 -7.28 22.17
CA GLY A 152 -5.49 -6.83 22.03
C GLY A 152 -5.94 -5.94 23.20
N LEU A 153 -5.62 -6.34 24.43
CA LEU A 153 -5.94 -5.57 25.64
C LEU A 153 -5.12 -4.28 25.73
N ALA A 154 -3.82 -4.32 25.42
CA ALA A 154 -2.98 -3.12 25.37
C ALA A 154 -3.46 -2.14 24.29
N GLY A 155 -3.86 -2.64 23.12
CA GLY A 155 -4.47 -1.86 22.05
C GLY A 155 -5.78 -1.20 22.47
N TYR A 156 -6.66 -1.95 23.14
CA TYR A 156 -7.89 -1.43 23.75
C TYR A 156 -7.60 -0.30 24.75
N LEU A 157 -6.73 -0.53 25.74
CA LEU A 157 -6.38 0.45 26.77
C LEU A 157 -5.71 1.71 26.20
N CYS A 158 -4.88 1.56 25.16
CA CYS A 158 -4.27 2.70 24.47
C CYS A 158 -5.28 3.47 23.60
N SER A 159 -6.30 2.81 23.03
CA SER A 159 -7.29 3.44 22.15
C SER A 159 -8.12 4.52 22.86
N ASN A 160 -8.31 4.37 24.18
CA ASN A 160 -9.00 5.34 25.03
C ASN A 160 -8.16 6.60 25.34
N LYS A 161 -6.88 6.67 24.94
CA LYS A 161 -5.97 7.79 25.21
C LYS A 161 -5.62 8.54 23.91
N PRO A 162 -6.00 9.82 23.75
CA PRO A 162 -5.81 10.55 22.49
C PRO A 162 -4.33 10.69 22.08
N LYS A 163 -3.41 10.79 23.05
CA LYS A 163 -1.95 10.86 22.80
C LYS A 163 -1.32 9.54 22.33
N LEU A 164 -2.04 8.41 22.37
CA LEU A 164 -1.52 7.06 22.06
C LEU A 164 -2.25 6.35 20.91
N GLN A 165 -3.03 7.09 20.11
CA GLN A 165 -3.82 6.50 19.02
C GLN A 165 -2.98 5.75 17.98
N LEU A 166 -1.78 6.22 17.65
CA LEU A 166 -0.87 5.52 16.72
C LEU A 166 -0.46 4.14 17.27
N THR A 167 -0.07 4.09 18.54
CA THR A 167 0.29 2.86 19.25
C THR A 167 -0.91 1.90 19.33
N ALA A 168 -2.09 2.42 19.65
CA ALA A 168 -3.33 1.65 19.65
C ALA A 168 -3.64 1.04 18.28
N GLN A 169 -3.49 1.80 17.19
CA GLN A 169 -3.68 1.32 15.82
C GLN A 169 -2.67 0.21 15.46
N MET A 170 -1.40 0.36 15.81
CA MET A 170 -0.38 -0.66 15.56
C MET A 170 -0.63 -1.95 16.36
N LEU A 171 -1.00 -1.85 17.65
CA LEU A 171 -1.34 -2.99 18.49
C LEU A 171 -2.61 -3.71 18.01
N ASN A 172 -3.65 -2.96 17.65
CA ASN A 172 -4.89 -3.50 17.10
C ASN A 172 -4.66 -4.20 15.75
N LEU A 173 -3.85 -3.61 14.86
CA LEU A 173 -3.46 -4.23 13.59
C LEU A 173 -2.66 -5.51 13.82
N THR A 174 -1.66 -5.48 14.71
CA THR A 174 -0.84 -6.65 15.08
C THR A 174 -1.71 -7.78 15.63
N THR A 175 -2.69 -7.46 16.48
CA THR A 175 -3.67 -8.41 17.01
C THR A 175 -4.51 -9.03 15.89
N LEU A 176 -4.95 -8.23 14.92
CA LEU A 176 -5.75 -8.69 13.77
C LEU A 176 -4.95 -9.60 12.81
N LEU A 177 -3.63 -9.38 12.70
CA LEU A 177 -2.73 -10.31 11.99
C LEU A 177 -2.47 -11.60 12.80
N LEU A 178 -2.39 -11.53 14.12
CA LEU A 178 -2.18 -12.70 14.98
C LEU A 178 -3.40 -13.63 15.08
N ILE A 179 -4.63 -13.10 14.98
CA ILE A 179 -5.86 -13.91 15.04
C ILE A 179 -5.86 -15.10 14.05
N PRO A 180 -5.66 -14.94 12.72
CA PRO A 180 -5.62 -16.08 11.80
C PRO A 180 -4.42 -17.02 12.05
N VAL A 181 -3.31 -16.51 12.60
CA VAL A 181 -2.17 -17.35 13.03
C VAL A 181 -2.57 -18.24 14.22
N ASN A 182 -3.33 -17.74 15.19
CA ASN A 182 -3.84 -18.55 16.30
C ASN A 182 -4.77 -19.65 15.78
N PHE A 183 -5.71 -19.33 14.89
CA PHE A 183 -6.60 -20.34 14.30
C PHE A 183 -5.85 -21.39 13.47
N TRP A 184 -4.75 -21.02 12.79
CA TRP A 184 -3.85 -22.02 12.21
C TRP A 184 -3.19 -22.87 13.29
N MET A 185 -2.65 -22.27 14.36
CA MET A 185 -1.95 -23.01 15.41
C MET A 185 -2.85 -23.93 16.25
N ILE A 186 -4.17 -23.66 16.34
CA ILE A 186 -5.14 -24.64 16.86
C ILE A 186 -5.03 -25.98 16.13
N ASP A 187 -4.86 -25.93 14.80
CA ASP A 187 -4.73 -27.10 13.93
C ASP A 187 -3.27 -27.60 13.84
N GLY A 188 -2.30 -26.68 13.84
CA GLY A 188 -0.87 -27.00 13.83
C GLY A 188 -0.41 -27.82 15.04
N PHE A 189 -0.81 -27.40 16.26
CA PHE A 189 -0.53 -28.11 17.51
C PHE A 189 -1.49 -29.28 17.77
N GLN A 190 -2.45 -29.53 16.88
CA GLN A 190 -3.38 -30.66 16.93
C GLN A 190 -4.14 -30.77 18.27
N LEU A 191 -4.57 -29.63 18.81
CA LEU A 191 -5.16 -29.51 20.16
C LEU A 191 -6.38 -30.42 20.37
N TRP A 192 -7.10 -30.80 19.30
CA TRP A 192 -8.19 -31.79 19.35
C TRP A 192 -7.77 -33.19 19.84
N ARG A 193 -6.48 -33.53 19.86
CA ARG A 193 -5.99 -34.84 20.35
C ARG A 193 -6.04 -34.97 21.88
N SER A 194 -6.21 -33.88 22.62
CA SER A 194 -6.26 -33.86 24.09
C SER A 194 -7.56 -33.23 24.58
N PRO A 195 -8.23 -33.77 25.61
CA PRO A 195 -9.46 -33.18 26.15
C PRO A 195 -9.23 -31.75 26.67
N LEU A 196 -8.08 -31.48 27.31
CA LEU A 196 -7.68 -30.12 27.71
C LEU A 196 -7.45 -29.23 26.48
N GLY A 197 -6.87 -29.77 25.42
CA GLY A 197 -6.64 -29.03 24.18
C GLY A 197 -7.94 -28.65 23.47
N ILE A 198 -8.97 -29.51 23.48
CA ILE A 198 -10.31 -29.19 22.97
C ILE A 198 -10.92 -28.00 23.75
N ILE A 199 -10.84 -28.02 25.08
CA ILE A 199 -11.36 -26.92 25.92
C ILE A 199 -10.62 -25.62 25.61
N VAL A 200 -9.28 -25.64 25.55
CA VAL A 200 -8.46 -24.47 25.21
C VAL A 200 -8.75 -23.96 23.79
N ALA A 201 -8.91 -24.84 22.81
CA ALA A 201 -9.26 -24.48 21.44
C ALA A 201 -10.65 -23.83 21.34
N LEU A 202 -11.64 -24.33 22.10
CA LEU A 202 -13.00 -23.77 22.14
C LEU A 202 -13.00 -22.38 22.79
N VAL A 203 -12.37 -22.25 23.98
CA VAL A 203 -12.24 -20.97 24.69
C VAL A 203 -11.52 -19.93 23.82
N ALA A 204 -10.41 -20.33 23.18
CA ALA A 204 -9.66 -19.43 22.30
C ALA A 204 -10.42 -19.07 21.03
N GLY A 205 -11.08 -20.03 20.37
CA GLY A 205 -11.88 -19.80 19.17
C GLY A 205 -13.01 -18.80 19.41
N LEU A 206 -13.72 -18.93 20.54
CA LEU A 206 -14.75 -17.96 20.95
C LEU A 206 -14.12 -16.61 21.34
N GLY A 207 -13.12 -16.59 22.21
CA GLY A 207 -12.48 -15.36 22.70
C GLY A 207 -11.85 -14.52 21.57
N LEU A 208 -11.14 -15.17 20.66
CA LEU A 208 -10.56 -14.53 19.48
C LEU A 208 -11.63 -14.08 18.48
N SER A 209 -12.76 -14.79 18.36
CA SER A 209 -13.89 -14.34 17.53
C SER A 209 -14.54 -13.08 18.11
N VAL A 210 -14.73 -13.00 19.43
CA VAL A 210 -15.23 -11.80 20.12
C VAL A 210 -14.25 -10.63 19.95
N LEU A 211 -12.95 -10.87 20.16
CA LEU A 211 -11.90 -9.86 19.99
C LEU A 211 -11.83 -9.33 18.56
N ASN A 212 -11.88 -10.22 17.56
CA ASN A 212 -11.89 -9.87 16.15
C ASN A 212 -13.17 -9.07 15.78
N GLY A 213 -14.33 -9.50 16.27
CA GLY A 213 -15.60 -8.79 16.10
C GLY A 213 -15.59 -7.38 16.71
N TYR A 214 -14.93 -7.21 17.86
CA TYR A 214 -14.69 -5.91 18.50
C TYR A 214 -13.76 -5.03 17.66
N LEU A 215 -12.62 -5.55 17.20
CA LEU A 215 -11.67 -4.81 16.36
C LEU A 215 -12.28 -4.40 15.00
N LEU A 216 -13.23 -5.20 14.48
CA LEU A 216 -13.97 -4.94 13.25
C LEU A 216 -15.34 -4.25 13.48
N ARG A 217 -15.58 -3.65 14.66
CA ARG A 217 -16.86 -2.98 14.97
C ARG A 217 -17.14 -1.75 14.11
N GLU A 218 -16.09 -1.03 13.71
CA GLU A 218 -16.17 0.15 12.83
C GLU A 218 -16.29 -0.25 11.34
N SER A 219 -16.11 -1.54 11.03
CA SER A 219 -16.32 -2.08 9.68
C SER A 219 -17.77 -2.48 9.48
N ASP A 220 -18.25 -2.25 8.25
CA ASP A 220 -19.57 -2.71 7.79
C ASP A 220 -19.75 -4.24 7.94
N ARG A 221 -21.01 -4.66 8.08
CA ARG A 221 -21.46 -6.02 8.42
C ARG A 221 -20.82 -7.08 7.53
N LEU A 222 -20.73 -6.87 6.22
CA LEU A 222 -20.14 -7.86 5.30
C LEU A 222 -18.63 -8.04 5.51
N THR A 223 -17.90 -6.94 5.74
CA THR A 223 -16.47 -7.00 6.07
C THR A 223 -16.24 -7.63 7.44
N ARG A 224 -17.11 -7.36 8.42
CA ARG A 224 -17.05 -7.99 9.75
C ARG A 224 -17.29 -9.49 9.66
N LEU A 225 -18.31 -9.93 8.90
CA LEU A 225 -18.58 -11.35 8.64
C LEU A 225 -17.41 -12.05 7.93
N ASN A 226 -16.83 -11.43 6.89
CA ASN A 226 -15.67 -12.00 6.20
C ASN A 226 -14.45 -12.11 7.12
N GLY A 227 -14.14 -11.03 7.87
CA GLY A 227 -13.04 -11.01 8.82
C GLY A 227 -13.22 -12.00 9.98
N LEU A 228 -14.46 -12.28 10.38
CA LEU A 228 -14.78 -13.35 11.32
C LEU A 228 -14.60 -14.74 10.70
N LEU A 229 -15.13 -14.99 9.49
CA LEU A 229 -15.11 -16.32 8.87
C LEU A 229 -13.72 -16.75 8.39
N LEU A 230 -12.88 -15.83 7.90
CA LEU A 230 -11.55 -16.12 7.36
C LEU A 230 -10.65 -16.92 8.34
N PRO A 231 -10.48 -16.52 9.61
CA PRO A 231 -9.79 -17.32 10.62
C PRO A 231 -10.36 -18.74 10.77
N TRP A 232 -11.68 -18.91 10.75
CA TRP A 232 -12.29 -20.24 10.87
C TRP A 232 -12.01 -21.17 9.67
N LEU A 233 -11.73 -20.63 8.48
CA LEU A 233 -11.30 -21.42 7.31
C LEU A 233 -9.98 -22.16 7.53
N HIS A 234 -9.21 -21.80 8.56
CA HIS A 234 -8.01 -22.52 8.97
C HIS A 234 -8.31 -23.82 9.75
N LEU A 235 -9.53 -24.12 10.19
CA LEU A 235 -9.76 -25.35 10.98
C LEU A 235 -10.11 -26.57 10.11
N GLY A 236 -9.69 -27.76 10.54
CA GLY A 236 -10.19 -29.04 10.00
C GLY A 236 -9.52 -29.55 8.73
N TRP A 237 -8.23 -29.23 8.52
CA TRP A 237 -7.54 -29.57 7.27
C TRP A 237 -6.97 -31.00 7.26
N GLY A 238 -7.87 -31.98 7.18
CA GLY A 238 -7.54 -33.40 7.02
C GLY A 238 -7.13 -33.82 5.61
N LEU A 239 -7.66 -33.16 4.57
CA LEU A 239 -7.44 -33.52 3.16
C LEU A 239 -6.86 -32.32 2.35
N PRO A 240 -5.89 -32.55 1.44
CA PRO A 240 -5.33 -31.47 0.61
C PRO A 240 -6.37 -30.75 -0.27
N SER A 241 -7.37 -31.47 -0.78
CA SER A 241 -8.45 -30.86 -1.57
C SER A 241 -9.25 -29.81 -0.80
N VAL A 242 -9.46 -30.02 0.50
CA VAL A 242 -10.15 -29.07 1.39
C VAL A 242 -9.28 -27.82 1.60
N ALA A 243 -7.99 -27.99 1.86
CA ALA A 243 -7.05 -26.87 2.02
C ALA A 243 -6.96 -25.98 0.76
N PHE A 244 -6.98 -26.59 -0.43
CA PHE A 244 -7.07 -25.86 -1.71
C PHE A 244 -8.40 -25.08 -1.82
N GLY A 245 -9.53 -25.75 -1.59
CA GLY A 245 -10.86 -25.14 -1.66
C GLY A 245 -11.05 -23.98 -0.69
N MET A 246 -10.66 -24.14 0.57
CA MET A 246 -10.74 -23.10 1.60
C MET A 246 -9.87 -21.88 1.28
N SER A 247 -8.67 -22.09 0.75
CA SER A 247 -7.77 -21.00 0.34
C SER A 247 -8.36 -20.17 -0.80
N TYR A 248 -8.97 -20.82 -1.79
CA TYR A 248 -9.67 -20.15 -2.87
C TYR A 248 -10.96 -19.46 -2.40
N LEU A 249 -11.75 -20.10 -1.54
CA LEU A 249 -12.96 -19.53 -0.93
C LEU A 249 -12.66 -18.22 -0.19
N GLY A 250 -11.66 -18.22 0.69
CA GLY A 250 -11.24 -17.02 1.43
C GLY A 250 -10.73 -15.91 0.52
N THR A 251 -9.95 -16.26 -0.51
CA THR A 251 -9.37 -15.29 -1.46
C THR A 251 -10.44 -14.65 -2.34
N VAL A 252 -11.29 -15.46 -2.97
CA VAL A 252 -12.37 -14.96 -3.85
C VAL A 252 -13.44 -14.23 -3.03
N GLY A 253 -13.84 -14.75 -1.86
CA GLY A 253 -14.80 -14.08 -0.97
C GLY A 253 -14.31 -12.71 -0.49
N THR A 254 -13.03 -12.58 -0.16
CA THR A 254 -12.44 -11.27 0.17
C THR A 254 -12.41 -10.35 -1.04
N ALA A 255 -12.04 -10.87 -2.22
CA ALA A 255 -11.97 -10.08 -3.44
C ALA A 255 -13.32 -9.53 -3.89
N THR A 256 -14.38 -10.35 -3.90
CA THR A 256 -15.73 -9.93 -4.32
C THR A 256 -16.32 -8.87 -3.39
N LEU A 257 -16.11 -8.99 -2.08
CA LEU A 257 -16.54 -7.98 -1.10
C LEU A 257 -15.83 -6.64 -1.28
N GLN A 258 -14.50 -6.67 -1.48
CA GLN A 258 -13.73 -5.44 -1.72
C GLN A 258 -14.06 -4.81 -3.09
N ALA A 259 -14.34 -5.63 -4.11
CA ALA A 259 -14.80 -5.19 -5.43
C ALA A 259 -16.24 -4.65 -5.42
N SER A 260 -17.12 -5.16 -4.55
CA SER A 260 -18.45 -4.57 -4.34
C SER A 260 -18.33 -3.17 -3.72
N LYS A 261 -17.51 -3.02 -2.68
CA LYS A 261 -17.23 -1.72 -2.04
C LYS A 261 -16.58 -0.70 -2.98
N ALA A 262 -15.84 -1.17 -3.98
CA ALA A 262 -15.31 -0.35 -5.07
C ALA A 262 -16.39 0.44 -5.82
N GLN A 263 -17.54 -0.18 -6.02
CA GLN A 263 -18.64 0.34 -6.83
C GLN A 263 -19.53 1.26 -6.00
N THR A 264 -19.76 0.93 -4.73
CA THR A 264 -20.60 1.72 -3.80
C THR A 264 -19.88 2.95 -3.21
N ASN A 265 -18.67 3.30 -3.68
CA ASN A 265 -17.85 4.43 -3.21
C ASN A 265 -17.58 4.47 -1.68
N GLN A 266 -17.77 3.36 -0.96
CA GLN A 266 -17.55 3.31 0.48
C GLN A 266 -16.05 3.47 0.82
N PRO A 267 -15.71 4.18 1.92
CA PRO A 267 -14.32 4.33 2.35
C PRO A 267 -13.78 2.98 2.84
N ILE A 268 -12.71 2.49 2.20
CA ILE A 268 -12.11 1.21 2.59
C ILE A 268 -11.05 1.44 3.66
N GLN A 269 -11.28 0.84 4.82
CA GLN A 269 -10.36 0.84 5.94
C GLN A 269 -9.12 0.01 5.57
N ARG A 270 -8.04 0.70 5.17
CA ARG A 270 -6.75 0.11 4.79
C ARG A 270 -6.20 -0.93 5.77
N PRO A 271 -6.12 -0.70 7.11
CA PRO A 271 -5.56 -1.69 8.03
C PRO A 271 -6.36 -3.00 8.03
N VAL A 272 -7.70 -2.90 8.01
CA VAL A 272 -8.59 -4.07 7.91
C VAL A 272 -8.35 -4.80 6.59
N ALA A 273 -8.30 -4.08 5.46
CA ALA A 273 -8.07 -4.68 4.16
C ALA A 273 -6.71 -5.39 4.05
N ILE A 274 -5.65 -4.81 4.62
CA ILE A 274 -4.31 -5.42 4.69
C ILE A 274 -4.36 -6.72 5.52
N ALA A 275 -5.03 -6.72 6.66
CA ALA A 275 -5.15 -7.89 7.52
C ALA A 275 -6.00 -9.02 6.89
N LEU A 276 -7.04 -8.67 6.12
CA LEU A 276 -7.79 -9.66 5.32
C LEU A 276 -6.91 -10.30 4.24
N ILE A 277 -6.11 -9.50 3.52
CA ILE A 277 -5.13 -10.01 2.53
C ILE A 277 -4.07 -10.87 3.22
N PHE A 278 -3.58 -10.47 4.40
CA PHE A 278 -2.65 -11.29 5.17
C PHE A 278 -3.27 -12.65 5.54
N SER A 279 -4.53 -12.67 5.98
CA SER A 279 -5.26 -13.91 6.28
C SER A 279 -5.41 -14.82 5.05
N THR A 280 -5.72 -14.27 3.86
CA THR A 280 -5.81 -15.10 2.65
C THR A 280 -4.45 -15.63 2.18
N LEU A 281 -3.38 -14.85 2.32
CA LEU A 281 -2.02 -15.32 2.06
C LEU A 281 -1.57 -16.37 3.07
N LEU A 282 -1.96 -16.26 4.34
CA LEU A 282 -1.66 -17.27 5.36
C LEU A 282 -2.36 -18.62 5.06
N LEU A 283 -3.60 -18.59 4.55
CA LEU A 283 -4.26 -19.81 4.04
C LEU A 283 -3.42 -20.45 2.93
N MET A 284 -2.94 -19.68 1.93
CA MET A 284 -2.10 -20.19 0.86
C MET A 284 -0.78 -20.79 1.38
N VAL A 285 -0.04 -20.06 2.23
CA VAL A 285 1.24 -20.53 2.80
C VAL A 285 1.07 -21.86 3.52
N ARG A 286 0.01 -21.99 4.32
CA ARG A 286 -0.29 -23.25 4.99
C ARG A 286 -0.70 -24.36 4.01
N ALA A 287 -1.43 -24.03 2.95
CA ALA A 287 -1.88 -24.99 1.96
C ALA A 287 -0.69 -25.63 1.21
N LEU A 288 0.37 -24.85 0.94
CA LEU A 288 1.66 -25.39 0.48
C LEU A 288 2.25 -26.40 1.47
N GLY A 289 2.19 -26.11 2.78
CA GLY A 289 2.61 -27.01 3.85
C GLY A 289 1.82 -28.33 3.95
N LYS A 290 0.68 -28.46 3.26
CA LYS A 290 -0.07 -29.72 3.10
C LYS A 290 0.21 -30.43 1.77
N GLY A 291 1.27 -30.05 1.05
CA GLY A 291 1.73 -30.68 -0.19
C GLY A 291 1.00 -30.23 -1.45
N ILE A 292 0.22 -29.14 -1.40
CA ILE A 292 -0.41 -28.58 -2.61
C ILE A 292 0.65 -27.88 -3.44
N ALA A 293 0.69 -28.20 -4.74
CA ALA A 293 1.61 -27.60 -5.68
C ALA A 293 1.43 -26.07 -5.76
N ILE A 294 2.52 -25.32 -5.58
CA ILE A 294 2.50 -23.85 -5.62
C ILE A 294 1.87 -23.31 -6.90
N GLY A 295 2.12 -23.98 -8.04
CA GLY A 295 1.56 -23.63 -9.36
C GLY A 295 0.05 -23.45 -9.40
N GLN A 296 -0.70 -24.09 -8.49
CA GLN A 296 -2.16 -23.99 -8.44
C GLN A 296 -2.65 -22.66 -7.85
N PHE A 297 -1.84 -21.91 -7.11
CA PHE A 297 -2.21 -20.67 -6.41
C PHE A 297 -1.91 -19.38 -7.18
N GLY A 298 -1.42 -19.47 -8.42
CA GLY A 298 -0.98 -18.29 -9.18
C GLY A 298 -2.07 -17.23 -9.37
N LEU A 299 -3.30 -17.65 -9.67
CA LEU A 299 -4.45 -16.74 -9.72
C LEU A 299 -4.81 -16.15 -8.35
N ALA A 300 -4.73 -16.93 -7.27
CA ALA A 300 -5.05 -16.46 -5.93
C ALA A 300 -4.06 -15.37 -5.45
N LEU A 301 -2.77 -15.54 -5.73
CA LEU A 301 -1.73 -14.53 -5.52
C LEU A 301 -2.01 -13.23 -6.31
N ALA A 302 -2.38 -13.36 -7.58
CA ALA A 302 -2.69 -12.19 -8.42
C ALA A 302 -3.95 -11.45 -7.98
N ILE A 303 -4.97 -12.15 -7.48
CA ILE A 303 -6.16 -11.53 -6.88
C ILE A 303 -5.76 -10.74 -5.62
N SER A 304 -5.01 -11.34 -4.69
CA SER A 304 -4.53 -10.65 -3.48
C SER A 304 -3.65 -9.44 -3.79
N GLY A 305 -2.72 -9.56 -4.74
CA GLY A 305 -1.90 -8.45 -5.22
C GLY A 305 -2.71 -7.36 -5.91
N GLY A 306 -3.75 -7.74 -6.67
CA GLY A 306 -4.66 -6.82 -7.34
C GLY A 306 -5.48 -5.97 -6.38
N ILE A 307 -6.00 -6.56 -5.29
CA ILE A 307 -6.66 -5.81 -4.21
C ILE A 307 -5.67 -4.80 -3.58
N LEU A 308 -4.41 -5.20 -3.38
CA LEU A 308 -3.37 -4.36 -2.78
C LEU A 308 -2.97 -3.15 -3.65
N CYS A 309 -2.79 -3.36 -4.96
CA CYS A 309 -2.63 -2.29 -5.94
C CYS A 309 -3.85 -1.37 -5.99
N TRP A 310 -5.05 -1.93 -5.87
CA TRP A 310 -6.29 -1.18 -5.95
C TRP A 310 -6.60 -0.34 -4.68
N LEU A 311 -6.24 -0.84 -3.49
CA LEU A 311 -6.25 -0.07 -2.23
C LEU A 311 -5.33 1.17 -2.27
N SER A 312 -4.24 1.04 -3.01
CA SER A 312 -3.21 2.09 -3.18
C SER A 312 -3.40 2.90 -4.48
N ARG A 313 -4.52 2.74 -5.20
CA ARG A 313 -4.83 3.39 -6.50
C ARG A 313 -4.86 4.94 -6.51
N ARG A 314 -4.85 5.57 -5.33
CA ARG A 314 -4.88 7.03 -5.15
C ARG A 314 -3.49 7.64 -4.95
N GLU A 315 -2.47 6.82 -4.73
CA GLU A 315 -1.09 7.25 -4.51
C GLU A 315 -0.27 7.05 -5.79
N ILE A 316 0.65 7.98 -6.08
CA ILE A 316 1.50 7.89 -7.29
C ILE A 316 2.61 6.86 -7.06
N ARG A 317 3.25 6.87 -5.89
CA ARG A 317 4.24 5.89 -5.46
C ARG A 317 3.89 5.40 -4.07
N SER A 318 3.59 4.11 -3.94
CA SER A 318 3.25 3.48 -2.67
C SER A 318 3.98 2.14 -2.55
N PHE A 319 4.53 1.85 -1.37
CA PHE A 319 5.12 0.54 -1.07
C PHE A 319 4.12 -0.60 -1.35
N TRP A 320 2.84 -0.37 -1.07
CA TRP A 320 1.76 -1.33 -1.33
C TRP A 320 1.51 -1.61 -2.82
N GLN A 321 1.81 -0.65 -3.72
CA GLN A 321 1.74 -0.90 -5.17
C GLN A 321 2.88 -1.80 -5.62
N VAL A 322 4.09 -1.62 -5.06
CA VAL A 322 5.24 -2.49 -5.34
C VAL A 322 4.95 -3.90 -4.81
N GLY A 323 4.49 -4.03 -3.57
CA GLY A 323 4.06 -5.31 -3.00
C GLY A 323 2.97 -6.01 -3.82
N GLY A 324 1.93 -5.28 -4.23
CA GLY A 324 0.84 -5.82 -5.04
C GLY A 324 1.27 -6.24 -6.45
N GLY A 325 2.12 -5.42 -7.10
CA GLY A 325 2.70 -5.74 -8.40
C GLY A 325 3.62 -6.96 -8.34
N SER A 326 4.45 -7.07 -7.29
CA SER A 326 5.27 -8.25 -7.03
C SER A 326 4.42 -9.50 -6.81
N LEU A 327 3.30 -9.42 -6.09
CA LEU A 327 2.37 -10.54 -5.91
C LEU A 327 1.71 -10.98 -7.23
N ILE A 328 1.35 -10.05 -8.11
CA ILE A 328 0.81 -10.37 -9.44
C ILE A 328 1.89 -11.04 -10.32
N LEU A 329 3.12 -10.53 -10.29
CA LEU A 329 4.25 -11.11 -11.04
C LEU A 329 4.62 -12.51 -10.51
N LEU A 330 4.63 -12.71 -9.19
CA LEU A 330 4.78 -14.02 -8.57
C LEU A 330 3.64 -14.96 -8.97
N GLY A 331 2.39 -14.49 -8.94
CA GLY A 331 1.24 -15.27 -9.39
C GLY A 331 1.33 -15.71 -10.86
N TRP A 332 1.87 -14.85 -11.72
CA TRP A 332 2.12 -15.15 -13.13
C TRP A 332 3.22 -16.20 -13.30
N LEU A 333 4.38 -16.00 -12.67
CA LEU A 333 5.51 -16.96 -12.70
C LEU A 333 5.09 -18.33 -12.17
N VAL A 334 4.35 -18.36 -11.08
CA VAL A 334 3.84 -19.58 -10.44
C VAL A 334 2.86 -20.32 -11.37
N SER A 335 1.97 -19.60 -12.07
CA SER A 335 1.04 -20.20 -13.05
C SER A 335 1.73 -20.85 -14.26
N LEU A 336 2.99 -20.52 -14.54
CA LEU A 336 3.79 -21.15 -15.61
C LEU A 336 4.48 -22.46 -15.18
N LEU A 337 4.50 -22.78 -13.88
CA LEU A 337 5.15 -23.99 -13.39
C LEU A 337 4.35 -25.24 -13.83
N PRO A 338 5.01 -26.30 -14.35
CA PRO A 338 4.33 -27.52 -14.80
C PRO A 338 3.40 -28.15 -13.76
N SER A 339 3.69 -27.93 -12.48
CA SER A 339 2.91 -28.39 -11.32
C SER A 339 1.52 -27.72 -11.17
N ALA A 340 1.19 -26.72 -11.98
CA ALA A 340 -0.15 -26.09 -11.99
C ALA A 340 -1.25 -27.02 -12.52
N GLY A 341 -0.90 -28.02 -13.34
CA GLY A 341 -1.84 -28.99 -13.92
C GLY A 341 -2.09 -30.20 -13.02
N PHE A 342 -3.07 -30.13 -12.11
CA PHE A 342 -3.58 -31.33 -11.43
C PHE A 342 -5.11 -31.41 -11.31
N ILE A 343 -5.84 -30.29 -11.32
CA ILE A 343 -7.28 -30.29 -11.09
C ILE A 343 -8.00 -29.81 -12.37
N ILE A 344 -8.92 -30.65 -12.86
CA ILE A 344 -9.59 -30.62 -14.18
C ILE A 344 -8.71 -31.21 -15.32
N ARG A 345 -8.82 -32.53 -15.51
CA ARG A 345 -8.38 -33.22 -16.73
C ARG A 345 -9.10 -32.60 -17.95
N GLY A 346 -8.38 -31.86 -18.78
CA GLY A 346 -8.89 -31.32 -20.05
C GLY A 346 -8.79 -29.80 -20.24
N ILE A 347 -8.37 -29.04 -19.22
CA ILE A 347 -8.10 -27.60 -19.35
C ILE A 347 -6.65 -27.34 -18.94
N ASP A 348 -5.80 -27.03 -19.92
CA ASP A 348 -4.40 -26.67 -19.67
C ASP A 348 -4.29 -25.44 -18.74
N PRO A 349 -3.26 -25.33 -17.88
CA PRO A 349 -3.12 -24.26 -16.89
C PRO A 349 -3.00 -22.83 -17.47
N LEU A 350 -2.97 -22.70 -18.80
CA LEU A 350 -3.00 -21.45 -19.57
C LEU A 350 -4.12 -20.48 -19.13
N TRP A 351 -5.27 -21.00 -18.66
CA TRP A 351 -6.36 -20.17 -18.18
C TRP A 351 -5.99 -19.32 -16.96
N GLN A 352 -5.16 -19.84 -16.04
CA GLN A 352 -4.67 -19.06 -14.90
C GLN A 352 -3.77 -17.92 -15.38
N VAL A 353 -2.83 -18.21 -16.28
CA VAL A 353 -1.92 -17.21 -16.86
C VAL A 353 -2.70 -16.08 -17.53
N MET A 354 -3.74 -16.40 -18.32
CA MET A 354 -4.59 -15.39 -18.94
C MET A 354 -5.40 -14.57 -17.92
N ALA A 355 -5.93 -15.20 -16.87
CA ALA A 355 -6.66 -14.51 -15.81
C ALA A 355 -5.75 -13.56 -15.00
N VAL A 356 -4.54 -14.00 -14.66
CA VAL A 356 -3.51 -13.15 -14.01
C VAL A 356 -3.14 -11.97 -14.90
N SER A 357 -2.89 -12.22 -16.19
CA SER A 357 -2.63 -11.17 -17.19
C SER A 357 -3.78 -10.18 -17.31
N ALA A 358 -5.04 -10.63 -17.29
CA ALA A 358 -6.20 -9.74 -17.36
C ALA A 358 -6.30 -8.80 -16.15
N ILE A 359 -6.00 -9.31 -14.94
CA ILE A 359 -5.91 -8.49 -13.72
C ILE A 359 -4.80 -7.44 -13.85
N ALA A 360 -3.61 -7.85 -14.31
CA ALA A 360 -2.47 -6.97 -14.52
C ALA A 360 -2.78 -5.86 -15.54
N LEU A 361 -3.34 -6.21 -16.70
CA LEU A 361 -3.73 -5.26 -17.76
C LEU A 361 -4.81 -4.29 -17.30
N GLY A 362 -5.80 -4.75 -16.53
CA GLY A 362 -6.85 -3.89 -15.95
C GLY A 362 -6.27 -2.81 -15.02
N LEU A 363 -5.36 -3.21 -14.13
CA LEU A 363 -4.73 -2.29 -13.17
C LEU A 363 -3.75 -1.32 -13.85
N LEU A 364 -2.93 -1.80 -14.79
CA LEU A 364 -2.02 -0.97 -15.57
C LEU A 364 -2.79 0.00 -16.48
N GLY A 365 -3.92 -0.43 -17.06
CA GLY A 365 -4.80 0.42 -17.86
C GLY A 365 -5.50 1.51 -17.04
N ASP A 366 -5.96 1.22 -15.82
CA ASP A 366 -6.50 2.22 -14.89
C ASP A 366 -5.41 3.22 -14.46
N ARG A 367 -4.20 2.74 -14.16
CA ARG A 367 -3.03 3.59 -13.82
C ARG A 367 -2.65 4.51 -14.99
N LEU A 368 -2.57 3.97 -16.21
CA LEU A 368 -2.24 4.73 -17.42
C LEU A 368 -3.29 5.83 -17.70
N LYS A 369 -4.58 5.54 -17.52
CA LYS A 369 -5.67 6.53 -17.68
C LYS A 369 -5.63 7.65 -16.65
N ARG A 370 -5.17 7.39 -15.42
CA ARG A 370 -5.19 8.37 -14.31
C ARG A 370 -3.93 9.23 -14.22
N PHE A 371 -2.76 8.61 -14.38
CA PHE A 371 -1.47 9.27 -14.12
C PHE A 371 -0.66 9.52 -15.39
N GLY A 372 -1.01 8.91 -16.53
CA GLY A 372 -0.28 9.10 -17.79
C GLY A 372 1.18 8.63 -17.75
N GLU A 373 1.55 7.75 -16.82
CA GLU A 373 2.94 7.35 -16.61
C GLU A 373 3.47 6.45 -17.73
N THR A 374 4.67 6.76 -18.22
CA THR A 374 5.41 5.95 -19.21
C THR A 374 5.68 4.53 -18.72
N GLY A 375 5.99 4.34 -17.42
CA GLY A 375 6.17 3.03 -16.82
C GLY A 375 4.91 2.16 -16.86
N ALA A 376 3.72 2.77 -16.68
CA ALA A 376 2.45 2.06 -16.81
C ALA A 376 2.17 1.62 -18.25
N LEU A 377 2.54 2.44 -19.25
CA LEU A 377 2.46 2.10 -20.67
C LEU A 377 3.41 0.95 -21.05
N ILE A 378 4.67 1.00 -20.62
CA ILE A 378 5.66 -0.07 -20.87
C ILE A 378 5.21 -1.38 -20.22
N GLY A 379 4.71 -1.32 -18.97
CA GLY A 379 4.14 -2.48 -18.29
C GLY A 379 2.93 -3.06 -19.03
N PHE A 380 1.97 -2.20 -19.42
CA PHE A 380 0.77 -2.61 -20.14
C PHE A 380 1.12 -3.27 -21.49
N TRP A 381 2.06 -2.69 -22.23
CA TRP A 381 2.59 -3.25 -23.48
C TRP A 381 3.28 -4.59 -23.25
N THR A 382 4.16 -4.70 -22.25
CA THR A 382 4.92 -5.93 -21.97
C THR A 382 4.00 -7.09 -21.58
N VAL A 383 3.08 -6.85 -20.65
CA VAL A 383 2.07 -7.86 -20.25
C VAL A 383 1.14 -8.18 -21.41
N GLY A 384 0.77 -7.20 -22.23
CA GLY A 384 -0.04 -7.41 -23.43
C GLY A 384 0.64 -8.32 -24.45
N LEU A 385 1.94 -8.08 -24.73
CA LEU A 385 2.75 -8.90 -25.62
C LEU A 385 2.93 -10.32 -25.09
N GLN A 386 3.19 -10.48 -23.79
CA GLN A 386 3.25 -11.80 -23.13
C GLN A 386 1.91 -12.54 -23.23
N THR A 387 0.79 -11.87 -23.00
CA THR A 387 -0.56 -12.45 -23.09
C THR A 387 -0.88 -12.89 -24.52
N TYR A 388 -0.49 -12.08 -25.51
CA TYR A 388 -0.61 -12.42 -26.93
C TYR A 388 0.31 -13.59 -27.33
N ALA A 389 1.52 -13.68 -26.76
CA ALA A 389 2.41 -14.81 -26.99
C ALA A 389 1.80 -16.12 -26.47
N VAL A 390 1.19 -16.11 -25.28
CA VAL A 390 0.52 -17.25 -24.63
C VAL A 390 -0.77 -17.64 -25.35
N SER A 391 -1.58 -16.68 -25.82
CA SER A 391 -2.85 -16.99 -26.48
C SER A 391 -2.70 -17.76 -27.80
N ARG A 392 -1.52 -17.72 -28.45
CA ARG A 392 -1.21 -18.58 -29.61
C ARG A 392 -1.09 -20.07 -29.26
N VAL A 393 -0.96 -20.41 -27.98
CA VAL A 393 -0.97 -21.80 -27.48
C VAL A 393 -2.40 -22.27 -27.17
N LEU A 394 -3.39 -21.36 -27.13
CA LEU A 394 -4.78 -21.69 -26.83
C LEU A 394 -5.50 -22.47 -27.96
N PHE A 395 -4.93 -22.50 -29.16
CA PHE A 395 -5.47 -23.28 -30.27
C PHE A 395 -5.25 -24.78 -30.04
N PRO A 396 -6.29 -25.64 -30.15
CA PRO A 396 -6.17 -27.07 -29.94
C PRO A 396 -5.03 -27.68 -30.77
N PRO A 397 -4.23 -28.60 -30.21
CA PRO A 397 -3.02 -29.09 -30.87
C PRO A 397 -3.29 -29.75 -32.22
N GLY A 398 -4.46 -30.37 -32.43
CA GLY A 398 -4.88 -30.90 -33.73
C GLY A 398 -5.08 -29.81 -34.79
N MET A 399 -5.80 -28.73 -34.45
CA MET A 399 -6.01 -27.59 -35.36
C MET A 399 -4.69 -26.87 -35.64
N ARG A 400 -3.86 -26.66 -34.61
CA ARG A 400 -2.52 -26.07 -34.77
C ARG A 400 -1.63 -26.91 -35.68
N ARG A 401 -1.62 -28.25 -35.53
CA ARG A 401 -0.86 -29.15 -36.42
C ARG A 401 -1.35 -29.07 -37.87
N SER A 402 -2.66 -29.09 -38.10
CA SER A 402 -3.24 -29.01 -39.46
C SER A 402 -2.90 -27.69 -40.17
N ILE A 403 -3.03 -26.55 -39.48
CA ILE A 403 -2.68 -25.23 -40.03
C ILE A 403 -1.16 -25.16 -40.29
N ILE A 404 -0.33 -25.60 -39.33
CA ILE A 404 1.13 -25.58 -39.52
C ILE A 404 1.57 -26.52 -40.64
N SER A 405 0.98 -27.71 -40.82
CA SER A 405 1.35 -28.61 -41.91
C SER A 405 0.96 -28.08 -43.28
N GLN A 406 -0.20 -27.41 -43.39
CA GLN A 406 -0.60 -26.74 -44.63
C GLN A 406 0.36 -25.60 -44.97
N VAL A 407 0.64 -24.71 -44.02
CA VAL A 407 1.59 -23.60 -44.24
C VAL A 407 3.02 -24.11 -44.49
N ALA A 408 3.44 -25.20 -43.82
CA ALA A 408 4.74 -25.82 -44.04
C ALA A 408 4.91 -26.37 -45.47
N ALA A 409 3.88 -27.03 -46.00
CA ALA A 409 3.88 -27.53 -47.37
C ALA A 409 3.91 -26.42 -48.43
N TRP A 410 3.41 -25.22 -48.11
CA TRP A 410 3.37 -24.07 -49.03
C TRP A 410 4.62 -23.18 -48.93
N ALA A 411 5.30 -23.15 -47.77
CA ALA A 411 6.38 -22.21 -47.47
C ALA A 411 7.78 -22.85 -47.32
N ASP A 412 7.91 -24.15 -47.58
CA ASP A 412 9.14 -24.96 -47.44
C ASP A 412 9.89 -24.65 -46.13
N LEU A 413 9.21 -24.86 -44.99
CA LEU A 413 9.73 -24.48 -43.67
C LEU A 413 10.85 -25.43 -43.21
N GLN A 414 12.10 -25.13 -43.58
CA GLN A 414 13.27 -25.98 -43.30
C GLN A 414 13.63 -26.07 -41.81
N SER A 415 13.41 -24.99 -41.04
CA SER A 415 13.75 -24.90 -39.62
C SER A 415 12.57 -25.15 -38.68
N GLY A 416 11.35 -25.26 -39.23
CA GLY A 416 10.12 -25.50 -38.50
C GLY A 416 9.32 -24.25 -38.11
N ALA A 417 8.30 -24.44 -37.27
CA ALA A 417 7.22 -23.46 -37.06
C ALA A 417 7.62 -22.11 -36.41
N TRP A 418 8.87 -21.94 -35.98
CA TRP A 418 9.35 -20.68 -35.41
C TRP A 418 9.62 -19.62 -36.48
N GLU A 419 9.87 -19.99 -37.73
CA GLU A 419 10.01 -19.06 -38.86
C GLU A 419 8.76 -18.16 -39.03
N LEU A 420 7.57 -18.75 -38.78
CA LEU A 420 6.28 -18.05 -38.81
C LEU A 420 6.09 -17.07 -37.63
N THR A 421 7.00 -17.01 -36.65
CA THR A 421 6.87 -16.15 -35.46
C THR A 421 6.85 -14.66 -35.83
N GLY A 422 7.62 -14.25 -36.85
CA GLY A 422 7.62 -12.88 -37.37
C GLY A 422 6.23 -12.43 -37.82
N LEU A 423 5.62 -13.23 -38.71
CA LEU A 423 4.26 -13.00 -39.21
C LEU A 423 3.21 -13.12 -38.08
N GLY A 424 3.37 -14.12 -37.21
CA GLY A 424 2.44 -14.39 -36.11
C GLY A 424 2.41 -13.33 -35.00
N PHE A 425 3.41 -12.45 -34.88
CA PHE A 425 3.36 -11.28 -34.00
C PHE A 425 3.05 -9.97 -34.73
N PHE A 426 2.98 -9.95 -36.07
CA PHE A 426 2.66 -8.74 -36.83
C PHE A 426 1.30 -8.15 -36.45
N GLY A 427 0.32 -9.00 -36.11
CA GLY A 427 -0.97 -8.57 -35.57
C GLY A 427 -0.86 -7.77 -34.26
N TYR A 428 0.14 -8.06 -33.41
CA TYR A 428 0.41 -7.28 -32.22
C TYR A 428 1.00 -5.90 -32.56
N ILE A 429 1.86 -5.79 -33.58
CA ILE A 429 2.34 -4.48 -34.08
C ILE A 429 1.15 -3.62 -34.49
N LEU A 430 0.21 -4.16 -35.27
CA LEU A 430 -1.01 -3.44 -35.67
C LEU A 430 -1.83 -2.95 -34.45
N ILE A 431 -2.04 -3.80 -33.44
CA ILE A 431 -2.72 -3.42 -32.19
C ILE A 431 -1.97 -2.26 -31.49
N THR A 432 -0.64 -2.31 -31.43
CA THR A 432 0.16 -1.25 -30.79
C THR A 432 0.11 0.07 -31.55
N LEU A 433 0.12 0.05 -32.89
CA LEU A 433 -0.02 1.25 -33.72
C LEU A 433 -1.43 1.85 -33.64
N LEU A 434 -2.48 1.02 -33.60
CA LEU A 434 -3.85 1.47 -33.31
C LEU A 434 -3.95 2.11 -31.92
N GLY A 435 -3.25 1.55 -30.93
CA GLY A 435 -3.09 2.13 -29.59
C GLY A 435 -2.38 3.50 -29.61
N ALA A 436 -1.29 3.63 -30.37
CA ALA A 436 -0.58 4.90 -30.54
C ALA A 436 -1.47 5.97 -31.19
N ALA A 437 -2.20 5.61 -32.25
CA ALA A 437 -3.17 6.50 -32.91
C ALA A 437 -4.30 6.93 -31.96
N TYR A 438 -4.81 6.02 -31.13
CA TYR A 438 -5.80 6.33 -30.09
C TYR A 438 -5.25 7.30 -29.03
N LEU A 439 -4.03 7.06 -28.53
CA LEU A 439 -3.36 7.95 -27.57
C LEU A 439 -3.11 9.34 -28.16
N ARG A 440 -2.71 9.43 -29.45
CA ARG A 440 -2.54 10.70 -30.16
C ARG A 440 -3.87 11.45 -30.32
N ARG A 441 -4.98 10.76 -30.63
CA ARG A 441 -6.35 11.35 -30.62
C ARG A 441 -6.78 11.85 -29.24
N LYS A 442 -6.25 11.27 -28.15
CA LYS A 442 -6.45 11.71 -26.77
C LYS A 442 -5.46 12.79 -26.31
N GLN A 443 -4.70 13.40 -27.23
CA GLN A 443 -3.67 14.42 -26.97
C GLN A 443 -2.50 13.95 -26.06
N LEU A 444 -2.37 12.64 -25.81
CA LEU A 444 -1.29 12.06 -25.02
C LEU A 444 -0.05 11.81 -25.89
N VAL A 445 0.50 12.88 -26.48
CA VAL A 445 1.53 12.81 -27.54
C VAL A 445 2.79 12.07 -27.09
N SER A 446 3.27 12.30 -25.86
CA SER A 446 4.44 11.60 -25.31
C SER A 446 4.24 10.07 -25.25
N LEU A 447 3.08 9.63 -24.77
CA LEU A 447 2.73 8.21 -24.69
C LEU A 447 2.49 7.59 -26.07
N ALA A 448 1.90 8.34 -27.01
CA ALA A 448 1.74 7.90 -28.40
C ALA A 448 3.12 7.67 -29.05
N ASN A 449 4.05 8.62 -28.91
CA ASN A 449 5.40 8.50 -29.47
C ASN A 449 6.17 7.32 -28.83
N LEU A 450 6.05 7.11 -27.51
CA LEU A 450 6.66 5.94 -26.85
C LEU A 450 6.05 4.63 -27.39
N THR A 451 4.75 4.60 -27.64
CA THR A 451 4.07 3.43 -28.23
C THR A 451 4.54 3.16 -29.67
N GLU A 452 4.76 4.20 -30.48
CA GLU A 452 5.37 4.07 -31.82
C GLU A 452 6.81 3.52 -31.74
N VAL A 453 7.62 3.98 -30.79
CA VAL A 453 8.99 3.45 -30.56
C VAL A 453 8.96 1.98 -30.15
N LEU A 454 8.04 1.58 -29.26
CA LEU A 454 7.87 0.17 -28.88
C LEU A 454 7.42 -0.70 -30.06
N ALA A 455 6.50 -0.21 -30.88
CA ALA A 455 6.04 -0.89 -32.10
C ALA A 455 7.17 -1.05 -33.12
N LEU A 456 8.00 -0.02 -33.32
CA LEU A 456 9.15 -0.05 -34.21
C LEU A 456 10.24 -0.99 -33.70
N GLY A 457 10.56 -0.96 -32.40
CA GLY A 457 11.54 -1.85 -31.78
C GLY A 457 11.15 -3.33 -31.91
N LEU A 458 9.89 -3.67 -31.61
CA LEU A 458 9.36 -5.01 -31.83
C LEU A 458 9.35 -5.39 -33.32
N GLY A 459 8.97 -4.45 -34.19
CA GLY A 459 8.96 -4.63 -35.64
C GLY A 459 10.35 -4.93 -36.21
N ALA A 460 11.41 -4.31 -35.68
CA ALA A 460 12.79 -4.58 -36.05
C ALA A 460 13.25 -5.98 -35.59
N VAL A 461 12.94 -6.37 -34.35
CA VAL A 461 13.26 -7.73 -33.83
C VAL A 461 12.57 -8.82 -34.66
N LEU A 462 11.29 -8.62 -34.99
CA LEU A 462 10.53 -9.56 -35.82
C LEU A 462 11.00 -9.57 -37.28
N ALA A 463 11.48 -8.45 -37.81
CA ALA A 463 12.13 -8.40 -39.13
C ALA A 463 13.37 -9.32 -39.16
N VAL A 464 14.26 -9.21 -38.17
CA VAL A 464 15.45 -10.08 -38.06
C VAL A 464 15.05 -11.56 -37.99
N LEU A 465 14.05 -11.91 -37.18
CA LEU A 465 13.55 -13.29 -37.09
C LEU A 465 12.95 -13.80 -38.41
N SER A 466 12.34 -12.92 -39.23
CA SER A 466 11.80 -13.30 -40.54
C SER A 466 12.85 -13.51 -41.63
N LEU A 467 14.11 -13.08 -41.44
CA LEU A 467 15.15 -13.16 -42.47
C LEU A 467 15.49 -14.61 -42.90
N VAL A 468 15.18 -15.58 -42.05
CA VAL A 468 15.54 -17.00 -42.19
C VAL A 468 14.80 -17.67 -43.35
N ASN A 469 13.53 -17.32 -43.59
CA ASN A 469 12.73 -17.89 -44.67
C ASN A 469 12.47 -16.83 -45.75
N PRO A 470 12.85 -17.05 -47.03
CA PRO A 470 12.69 -16.06 -48.10
C PRO A 470 11.24 -15.58 -48.31
N LEU A 471 10.26 -16.48 -48.17
CA LEU A 471 8.84 -16.18 -48.37
C LEU A 471 8.28 -15.40 -47.18
N VAL A 472 8.56 -15.84 -45.94
CA VAL A 472 8.13 -15.11 -44.73
C VAL A 472 8.75 -13.72 -44.69
N ARG A 473 10.03 -13.58 -45.07
CA ARG A 473 10.72 -12.30 -45.23
C ARG A 473 9.98 -11.38 -46.22
N ALA A 474 9.62 -11.88 -47.39
CA ALA A 474 8.92 -11.07 -48.41
C ALA A 474 7.55 -10.59 -47.94
N ILE A 475 6.74 -11.47 -47.32
CA ILE A 475 5.43 -11.10 -46.76
C ILE A 475 5.59 -10.11 -45.60
N TYR A 476 6.55 -10.35 -44.69
CA TYR A 476 6.77 -9.47 -43.54
C TYR A 476 7.24 -8.07 -43.98
N LEU A 477 8.21 -7.98 -44.89
CA LEU A 477 8.71 -6.71 -45.39
C LEU A 477 7.64 -5.94 -46.17
N THR A 478 6.87 -6.59 -47.05
CA THR A 478 5.77 -5.93 -47.79
C THR A 478 4.68 -5.40 -46.84
N LEU A 479 4.22 -6.20 -45.88
CA LEU A 479 3.29 -5.75 -44.85
C LEU A 479 3.86 -4.57 -44.03
N SER A 480 5.13 -4.62 -43.64
CA SER A 480 5.77 -3.54 -42.89
C SER A 480 5.85 -2.24 -43.70
N ALA A 481 6.14 -2.31 -45.00
CA ALA A 481 6.21 -1.16 -45.90
C ALA A 481 4.83 -0.52 -46.11
N VAL A 482 3.79 -1.34 -46.29
CA VAL A 482 2.39 -0.86 -46.39
C VAL A 482 1.97 -0.15 -45.09
N VAL A 483 2.24 -0.75 -43.93
CA VAL A 483 1.91 -0.14 -42.63
C VAL A 483 2.68 1.15 -42.39
N LEU A 484 3.97 1.19 -42.71
CA LEU A 484 4.78 2.40 -42.61
C LEU A 484 4.25 3.52 -43.51
N GLY A 485 3.91 3.22 -44.76
CA GLY A 485 3.30 4.17 -45.70
C GLY A 485 1.98 4.76 -45.18
N ILE A 486 1.10 3.92 -44.61
CA ILE A 486 -0.16 4.36 -44.00
C ILE A 486 0.10 5.31 -42.81
N VAL A 487 1.06 4.97 -41.93
CA VAL A 487 1.40 5.80 -40.75
C VAL A 487 1.98 7.15 -41.16
N LEU A 488 2.88 7.18 -42.16
CA LEU A 488 3.47 8.41 -42.69
C LEU A 488 2.39 9.31 -43.32
N TRP A 489 1.52 8.75 -44.16
CA TRP A 489 0.43 9.49 -44.81
C TRP A 489 -0.58 10.08 -43.81
N GLN A 490 -0.92 9.35 -42.74
CA GLN A 490 -1.77 9.87 -41.66
C GLN A 490 -1.08 11.00 -40.87
N ARG A 491 0.23 10.90 -40.66
CA ARG A 491 1.01 11.91 -39.94
C ARG A 491 1.09 13.22 -40.72
N ASP A 492 1.31 13.16 -42.02
CA ASP A 492 1.40 14.33 -42.90
C ASP A 492 0.08 15.12 -42.91
N ARG A 493 -1.06 14.44 -43.05
CA ARG A 493 -2.40 15.05 -42.89
C ARG A 493 -2.64 15.70 -41.53
N SER A 494 -2.01 15.21 -40.46
CA SER A 494 -2.14 15.82 -39.12
C SER A 494 -1.24 17.04 -38.89
N LEU A 495 -0.26 17.27 -39.78
CA LEU A 495 0.67 18.40 -39.73
C LEU A 495 0.24 19.59 -40.60
N VAL A 496 -0.93 19.52 -41.25
CA VAL A 496 -1.56 20.63 -41.98
C VAL A 496 -2.77 21.18 -41.21
N PRO A 497 -2.58 21.95 -40.11
CA PRO A 497 -3.65 22.65 -39.43
C PRO A 497 -4.01 23.95 -40.20
N GLY A 498 -4.67 23.83 -41.34
CA GLY A 498 -5.06 25.02 -42.10
C GLY A 498 -5.41 24.83 -43.57
N LEU A 499 -6.38 23.96 -43.88
CA LEU A 499 -7.04 23.98 -45.21
C LEU A 499 -8.47 23.42 -45.17
N ILE A 500 -9.21 23.77 -44.11
CA ILE A 500 -10.67 23.88 -44.20
C ILE A 500 -10.95 25.32 -44.63
N ILE A 501 -10.97 25.55 -45.94
CA ILE A 501 -11.56 26.73 -46.53
C ILE A 501 -13.09 26.58 -46.42
N ARG A 502 -13.76 27.70 -46.19
CA ARG A 502 -15.21 27.92 -46.04
C ARG A 502 -16.13 26.90 -46.72
#